data_AF-A0A6B1DKY4-F1
#
_entry.id   AF-A0A6B1DKY4-F1
#
_cell.length_a   1.000
_cell.length_b   1.000
_cell.length_c   1.000
_cell.angle_alpha   90.00
_cell.angle_beta   90.00
_cell.angle_gamma   90.00
#
_symmetry.space_group_name_H-M   'P 1'
#
loop_
_entity.id
_entity.type
_entity.pdbx_description
1 polymer ?
#
loop_
_entity_poly.entity_id
_entity_poly.type
_entity_poly.pdbx_seq_one_letter_code
_entity_poly.pdbx_strand_id
1 'polypeptide(L)'
;MLASLTTGARNAAFGHHALTSLTTGERNGAFGYQALRSATTGSRNVAFGYDALTSLVDGGSGGRAQLNTAVGYRSLELLTAGEHNTGVGARTLTVLTAGNENTALGHRALAALATGSGNTALGHRALQANTSGGSNIAIGFEAGNVNTTGSNNIYIGNAGAASDEAGKIRIGTASTHDETHLAGTVNATAFAGDGSALTGVVAVYQ
;
A
#
# COMPACT_ATOMS: atom_id res chain seq x y z
N MET A 1 31.79 0.57 5.46
CA MET A 1 32.37 -0.77 5.24
C MET A 1 31.56 -1.73 6.12
N LEU A 2 31.06 -2.84 5.56
CA LEU A 2 30.20 -3.82 6.25
C LEU A 2 30.82 -4.28 7.58
N ALA A 3 30.22 -3.87 8.71
CA ALA A 3 30.55 -4.42 10.01
C ALA A 3 29.49 -5.47 10.36
N SER A 4 29.92 -6.73 10.40
CA SER A 4 29.18 -7.92 10.81
C SER A 4 28.12 -8.45 9.83
N LEU A 5 28.43 -9.58 9.19
CA LEU A 5 27.43 -10.53 8.72
C LEU A 5 27.72 -11.87 9.41
N THR A 6 26.88 -12.19 10.39
CA THR A 6 26.61 -13.56 10.85
C THR A 6 25.78 -14.26 9.77
N THR A 7 26.15 -15.52 9.45
CA THR A 7 25.57 -16.59 8.58
C THR A 7 24.72 -16.30 7.32
N GLY A 8 24.20 -15.10 7.05
CA GLY A 8 23.38 -14.77 5.89
C GLY A 8 24.20 -14.46 4.63
N ALA A 9 23.88 -15.13 3.52
CA ALA A 9 24.56 -14.96 2.23
C ALA A 9 23.87 -13.94 1.29
N ARG A 10 24.65 -13.39 0.35
CA ARG A 10 24.17 -12.57 -0.80
C ARG A 10 23.47 -11.26 -0.45
N ASN A 11 23.85 -10.61 0.64
CA ASN A 11 23.36 -9.28 1.01
C ASN A 11 24.24 -8.17 0.40
N ALA A 12 23.63 -7.07 -0.02
CA ALA A 12 24.31 -5.87 -0.49
C ALA A 12 23.98 -4.69 0.42
N ALA A 13 24.99 -4.02 0.99
CA ALA A 13 24.81 -2.89 1.91
C ALA A 13 25.68 -1.70 1.49
N PHE A 14 25.05 -0.54 1.28
CA PHE A 14 25.72 0.72 0.97
C PHE A 14 25.10 1.86 1.76
N GLY A 15 25.89 2.57 2.58
CA GLY A 15 25.43 3.67 3.42
C GLY A 15 25.72 3.45 4.90
N HIS A 16 25.60 4.51 5.70
CA HIS A 16 25.91 4.48 7.13
C HIS A 16 24.79 3.77 7.91
N HIS A 17 25.15 2.79 8.75
CA HIS A 17 24.21 1.90 9.46
C HIS A 17 23.24 1.08 8.58
N ALA A 18 23.56 0.87 7.30
CA ALA A 18 22.82 -0.07 6.49
C ALA A 18 23.12 -1.51 6.94
N LEU A 19 22.06 -2.31 7.19
CA LEU A 19 22.15 -3.74 7.55
C LEU A 19 22.98 -4.11 8.80
N THR A 20 23.12 -3.23 9.78
CA THR A 20 24.01 -3.47 10.93
C THR A 20 23.58 -4.56 11.91
N SER A 21 22.30 -4.97 11.90
CA SER A 21 21.76 -5.94 12.86
C SER A 21 21.42 -7.31 12.25
N LEU A 22 21.79 -7.57 10.99
CA LEU A 22 21.39 -8.79 10.29
C LEU A 22 22.13 -10.03 10.82
N THR A 23 21.38 -11.03 11.30
CA THR A 23 21.94 -12.25 11.89
C THR A 23 21.85 -13.50 11.02
N THR A 24 20.75 -13.72 10.28
CA THR A 24 20.57 -14.92 9.43
C THR A 24 19.88 -14.68 8.08
N GLY A 25 19.47 -13.46 7.77
CA GLY A 25 18.75 -13.14 6.52
C GLY A 25 19.63 -13.15 5.27
N GLU A 26 19.05 -13.53 4.13
CA GLU A 26 19.75 -13.60 2.85
C GLU A 26 19.13 -12.72 1.75
N ARG A 27 19.93 -12.35 0.75
CA ARG A 27 19.46 -11.65 -0.47
C ARG A 27 18.78 -10.30 -0.20
N ASN A 28 19.21 -9.59 0.84
CA ASN A 28 18.73 -8.25 1.15
C ASN A 28 19.60 -7.19 0.43
N GLY A 29 18.96 -6.15 -0.11
CA GLY A 29 19.63 -4.98 -0.66
C GLY A 29 19.31 -3.74 0.17
N ALA A 30 20.30 -3.13 0.80
CA ALA A 30 20.15 -1.94 1.62
C ALA A 30 21.05 -0.80 1.13
N PHE A 31 20.45 0.30 0.70
CA PHE A 31 21.13 1.43 0.08
C PHE A 31 20.64 2.73 0.71
N GLY A 32 21.42 3.35 1.59
CA GLY A 32 21.07 4.60 2.25
C GLY A 32 21.43 4.62 3.73
N TYR A 33 21.07 5.71 4.41
CA TYR A 33 21.30 5.86 5.84
C TYR A 33 20.27 5.04 6.63
N GLN A 34 20.74 4.14 7.49
CA GLN A 34 19.91 3.25 8.32
C GLN A 34 18.92 2.35 7.55
N ALA A 35 19.13 2.15 6.24
CA ALA A 35 18.32 1.23 5.45
C ALA A 35 18.46 -0.21 6.02
N LEU A 36 17.34 -0.88 6.31
CA LEU A 36 17.31 -2.21 6.93
C LEU A 36 18.11 -2.33 8.25
N ARG A 37 18.26 -1.23 9.00
CA ARG A 37 19.16 -1.18 10.17
C ARG A 37 18.92 -2.30 11.17
N SER A 38 17.67 -2.56 11.56
CA SER A 38 17.34 -3.49 12.65
C SER A 38 16.78 -4.84 12.18
N ALA A 39 16.87 -5.15 10.89
CA ALA A 39 16.50 -6.48 10.40
C ALA A 39 17.44 -7.52 11.02
N THR A 40 16.90 -8.39 11.88
CA THR A 40 17.65 -9.48 12.53
C THR A 40 17.55 -10.76 11.70
N THR A 41 16.33 -11.14 11.30
CA THR A 41 16.05 -12.19 10.32
C THR A 41 15.17 -11.63 9.21
N GLY A 42 14.95 -12.37 8.13
CA GLY A 42 14.21 -11.89 6.96
C GLY A 42 15.08 -11.79 5.71
N SER A 43 14.54 -12.26 4.60
CA SER A 43 15.26 -12.42 3.34
C SER A 43 14.54 -11.71 2.20
N ARG A 44 15.30 -11.36 1.15
CA ARG A 44 14.76 -10.81 -0.11
C ARG A 44 14.06 -9.46 0.06
N ASN A 45 14.52 -8.63 1.00
CA ASN A 45 14.04 -7.27 1.18
C ASN A 45 14.92 -6.27 0.42
N VAL A 46 14.31 -5.26 -0.18
CA VAL A 46 15.01 -4.15 -0.85
C VAL A 46 14.65 -2.86 -0.11
N ALA A 47 15.65 -2.16 0.40
CA ALA A 47 15.51 -0.86 1.04
C ALA A 47 16.45 0.15 0.39
N PHE A 48 15.89 1.20 -0.18
CA PHE A 48 16.63 2.32 -0.77
C PHE A 48 16.13 3.63 -0.18
N GLY A 49 16.98 4.37 0.54
CA GLY A 49 16.64 5.66 1.13
C GLY A 49 17.07 5.82 2.58
N TYR A 50 16.72 6.97 3.14
CA TYR A 50 16.95 7.28 4.55
C TYR A 50 15.83 6.68 5.39
N ASP A 51 16.19 5.89 6.41
CA ASP A 51 15.25 5.17 7.26
C ASP A 51 14.24 4.30 6.46
N ALA A 52 14.63 3.78 5.30
CA ALA A 52 13.80 2.83 4.56
C ALA A 52 13.87 1.46 5.26
N LEU A 53 12.71 0.88 5.59
CA LEU A 53 12.62 -0.46 6.17
C LEU A 53 13.42 -0.63 7.49
N THR A 54 13.38 0.37 8.38
CA THR A 54 14.28 0.39 9.55
C THR A 54 14.02 -0.70 10.57
N SER A 55 12.76 -1.08 10.75
CA SER A 55 12.30 -2.05 11.74
C SER A 55 11.72 -3.25 11.03
N LEU A 56 12.39 -4.39 11.21
CA LEU A 56 11.93 -5.70 10.77
C LEU A 56 12.05 -6.64 11.96
N VAL A 57 11.03 -6.64 12.83
CA VAL A 57 11.02 -7.42 14.08
C VAL A 57 10.37 -8.77 13.80
N ASP A 58 11.16 -9.71 13.30
CA ASP A 58 10.68 -11.07 13.11
C ASP A 58 10.41 -11.77 14.46
N GLY A 59 9.18 -12.24 14.63
CA GLY A 59 8.76 -13.08 15.75
C GLY A 59 9.28 -14.52 15.71
N GLY A 60 10.51 -14.75 15.25
CA GLY A 60 11.19 -16.05 15.25
C GLY A 60 11.30 -16.75 13.89
N SER A 61 11.88 -17.95 13.91
CA SER A 61 12.25 -18.80 12.77
C SER A 61 11.03 -19.34 12.01
N GLY A 62 10.37 -18.46 11.24
CA GLY A 62 9.18 -18.80 10.47
C GLY A 62 8.99 -18.00 9.18
N GLY A 63 9.95 -17.16 8.78
CA GLY A 63 9.93 -16.51 7.47
C GLY A 63 9.04 -15.28 7.36
N ARG A 64 8.77 -14.60 8.48
CA ARG A 64 8.01 -13.36 8.48
C ARG A 64 8.83 -12.21 7.87
N ALA A 65 8.13 -11.15 7.46
CA ALA A 65 8.74 -9.90 7.03
C ALA A 65 9.72 -10.00 5.83
N GLN A 66 9.42 -10.89 4.88
CA GLN A 66 10.19 -11.08 3.64
C GLN A 66 9.55 -10.39 2.43
N LEU A 67 10.35 -10.27 1.36
CA LEU A 67 9.88 -9.86 0.03
C LEU A 67 9.27 -8.45 0.01
N ASN A 68 9.76 -7.56 0.86
CA ASN A 68 9.32 -6.17 0.92
C ASN A 68 10.25 -5.25 0.11
N THR A 69 9.67 -4.31 -0.62
CA THR A 69 10.39 -3.27 -1.37
C THR A 69 10.06 -1.90 -0.79
N ALA A 70 11.03 -1.25 -0.17
CA ALA A 70 10.93 0.10 0.37
C ALA A 70 11.88 1.05 -0.36
N VAL A 71 11.34 2.03 -1.07
CA VAL A 71 12.13 3.04 -1.78
C VAL A 71 11.65 4.43 -1.39
N GLY A 72 12.48 5.20 -0.68
CA GLY A 72 12.19 6.57 -0.27
C GLY A 72 12.49 6.86 1.19
N TYR A 73 12.28 8.11 1.60
CA TYR A 73 12.46 8.53 2.99
C TYR A 73 11.38 7.92 3.88
N ARG A 74 11.77 7.09 4.85
CA ARG A 74 10.85 6.41 5.79
C ARG A 74 9.74 5.61 5.11
N SER A 75 10.04 5.01 3.96
CA SER A 75 9.13 4.02 3.36
C SER A 75 9.21 2.72 4.17
N LEU A 76 8.05 2.13 4.52
CA LEU A 76 7.95 0.91 5.33
C LEU A 76 8.75 1.02 6.64
N GLU A 77 8.71 2.18 7.30
CA GLU A 77 9.56 2.51 8.45
C GLU A 77 9.45 1.48 9.60
N LEU A 78 8.21 1.12 9.94
CA LEU A 78 7.88 0.10 10.95
C LEU A 78 7.14 -1.06 10.28
N LEU A 79 7.86 -2.16 10.05
CA LEU A 79 7.29 -3.41 9.53
C LEU A 79 7.53 -4.56 10.50
N THR A 80 6.51 -4.99 11.24
CA THR A 80 6.70 -6.02 12.27
C THR A 80 6.56 -7.44 11.73
N ALA A 81 5.51 -7.75 10.96
CA ALA A 81 5.28 -9.11 10.45
C ALA A 81 4.77 -9.16 9.00
N GLY A 82 4.60 -8.02 8.32
CA GLY A 82 4.02 -7.98 6.98
C GLY A 82 4.99 -8.42 5.87
N GLU A 83 4.48 -9.16 4.89
CA GLU A 83 5.23 -9.71 3.75
C GLU A 83 4.71 -9.18 2.41
N HIS A 84 5.56 -9.21 1.39
CA HIS A 84 5.19 -8.88 0.00
C HIS A 84 4.65 -7.45 -0.18
N ASN A 85 5.11 -6.49 0.63
CA ASN A 85 4.67 -5.11 0.53
C ASN A 85 5.64 -4.28 -0.33
N THR A 86 5.09 -3.40 -1.17
CA THR A 86 5.84 -2.45 -1.98
C THR A 86 5.48 -1.03 -1.55
N GLY A 87 6.42 -0.32 -0.93
CA GLY A 87 6.31 1.09 -0.59
C GLY A 87 7.32 1.92 -1.38
N VAL A 88 6.85 2.76 -2.29
CA VAL A 88 7.69 3.65 -3.09
C VAL A 88 7.21 5.09 -2.92
N GLY A 89 8.05 5.94 -2.35
CA GLY A 89 7.72 7.31 -1.97
C GLY A 89 8.13 7.61 -0.54
N ALA A 90 7.96 8.86 -0.13
CA ALA A 90 8.26 9.25 1.24
C ALA A 90 7.07 8.91 2.16
N ARG A 91 7.37 8.24 3.29
CA ARG A 91 6.41 7.88 4.34
C ARG A 91 5.24 7.00 3.85
N THR A 92 5.49 6.05 2.98
CA THR A 92 4.52 5.00 2.62
C THR A 92 4.52 3.89 3.67
N LEU A 93 3.35 3.34 4.02
CA LEU A 93 3.21 2.18 4.93
C LEU A 93 4.01 2.31 6.25
N THR A 94 3.93 3.46 6.92
CA THR A 94 4.84 3.78 8.04
C THR A 94 4.61 2.97 9.32
N VAL A 95 3.47 2.28 9.47
CA VAL A 95 3.06 1.62 10.72
C VAL A 95 2.52 0.20 10.50
N LEU A 96 2.92 -0.48 9.42
CA LEU A 96 2.37 -1.79 9.04
C LEU A 96 2.85 -2.90 9.97
N THR A 97 1.94 -3.44 10.81
CA THR A 97 2.30 -4.45 11.81
C THR A 97 2.07 -5.89 11.36
N ALA A 98 1.02 -6.18 10.58
CA ALA A 98 0.65 -7.55 10.22
C ALA A 98 0.02 -7.73 8.82
N GLY A 99 -0.03 -6.67 8.00
CA GLY A 99 -0.65 -6.70 6.67
C GLY A 99 0.30 -7.14 5.55
N ASN A 100 -0.23 -7.89 4.58
CA ASN A 100 0.52 -8.45 3.46
C ASN A 100 0.05 -7.88 2.12
N GLU A 101 0.89 -7.99 1.10
CA GLU A 101 0.52 -7.75 -0.31
C GLU A 101 -0.02 -6.33 -0.57
N ASN A 102 0.47 -5.33 0.16
CA ASN A 102 0.08 -3.94 -0.07
C ASN A 102 1.06 -3.25 -1.02
N THR A 103 0.52 -2.50 -1.99
CA THR A 103 1.28 -1.63 -2.87
C THR A 103 0.93 -0.18 -2.58
N ALA A 104 1.93 0.62 -2.17
CA ALA A 104 1.81 2.04 -1.88
C ALA A 104 2.83 2.82 -2.72
N LEU A 105 2.37 3.61 -3.68
CA LEU A 105 3.20 4.47 -4.53
C LEU A 105 2.76 5.92 -4.42
N GLY A 106 3.58 6.77 -3.79
CA GLY A 106 3.31 8.20 -3.59
C GLY A 106 3.56 8.66 -2.15
N HIS A 107 3.79 9.96 -1.95
CA HIS A 107 4.02 10.49 -0.61
C HIS A 107 2.80 10.23 0.30
N ARG A 108 3.04 9.55 1.42
CA ARG A 108 2.02 9.13 2.41
C ARG A 108 0.90 8.20 1.90
N ALA A 109 1.10 7.49 0.80
CA ALA A 109 0.17 6.42 0.42
C ALA A 109 0.16 5.32 1.49
N LEU A 110 -1.03 4.90 1.94
CA LEU A 110 -1.25 3.92 3.02
C LEU A 110 -0.45 4.20 4.31
N ALA A 111 -0.22 5.47 4.66
CA ALA A 111 0.66 5.81 5.78
C ALA A 111 0.17 5.25 7.15
N ALA A 112 -1.14 5.14 7.36
CA ALA A 112 -1.73 4.67 8.61
C ALA A 112 -2.06 3.17 8.65
N LEU A 113 -1.75 2.41 7.60
CA LEU A 113 -2.15 1.00 7.51
C LEU A 113 -1.39 0.14 8.52
N ALA A 114 -2.11 -0.45 9.47
CA ALA A 114 -1.56 -1.30 10.51
C ALA A 114 -1.73 -2.79 10.20
N THR A 115 -2.93 -3.24 9.82
CA THR A 115 -3.23 -4.68 9.70
C THR A 115 -3.92 -5.11 8.39
N GLY A 116 -4.39 -4.17 7.58
CA GLY A 116 -5.05 -4.48 6.30
C GLY A 116 -4.10 -5.10 5.27
N SER A 117 -4.63 -5.96 4.41
CA SER A 117 -3.87 -6.67 3.36
C SER A 117 -4.49 -6.46 1.99
N GLY A 118 -3.69 -6.64 0.93
CA GLY A 118 -4.16 -6.60 -0.45
C GLY A 118 -4.61 -5.21 -0.93
N ASN A 119 -4.11 -4.12 -0.35
CA ASN A 119 -4.45 -2.77 -0.78
C ASN A 119 -3.50 -2.27 -1.89
N THR A 120 -4.05 -1.59 -2.89
CA THR A 120 -3.28 -0.85 -3.90
C THR A 120 -3.58 0.64 -3.76
N ALA A 121 -2.57 1.45 -3.43
CA ALA A 121 -2.68 2.89 -3.27
C ALA A 121 -1.64 3.60 -4.15
N LEU A 122 -2.11 4.26 -5.21
CA LEU A 122 -1.29 4.99 -6.18
C LEU A 122 -1.65 6.48 -6.16
N GLY A 123 -0.82 7.31 -5.54
CA GLY A 123 -1.01 8.75 -5.48
C GLY A 123 -0.57 9.37 -4.16
N HIS A 124 -0.44 10.70 -4.13
CA HIS A 124 -0.20 11.43 -2.90
C HIS A 124 -1.39 11.21 -1.95
N ARG A 125 -1.12 10.65 -0.76
CA ARG A 125 -2.12 10.35 0.29
C ARG A 125 -3.27 9.42 -0.13
N ALA A 126 -3.10 8.61 -1.17
CA ALA A 126 -4.06 7.56 -1.48
C ALA A 126 -4.19 6.58 -0.29
N LEU A 127 -5.43 6.34 0.17
CA LEU A 127 -5.76 5.56 1.37
C LEU A 127 -4.93 5.94 2.62
N GLN A 128 -4.54 7.20 2.78
CA GLN A 128 -3.65 7.60 3.87
C GLN A 128 -4.22 7.23 5.26
N ALA A 129 -5.53 7.40 5.47
CA ALA A 129 -6.18 7.13 6.76
C ALA A 129 -6.56 5.67 6.98
N ASN A 130 -6.39 4.77 5.99
CA ASN A 130 -6.78 3.37 6.13
C ASN A 130 -5.91 2.69 7.19
N THR A 131 -6.51 2.20 8.28
CA THR A 131 -5.82 1.54 9.39
C THR A 131 -5.90 0.02 9.31
N SER A 132 -7.04 -0.54 8.86
CA SER A 132 -7.27 -1.99 8.89
C SER A 132 -8.08 -2.54 7.71
N GLY A 133 -8.62 -1.68 6.85
CA GLY A 133 -9.35 -2.10 5.66
C GLY A 133 -8.46 -2.86 4.68
N GLY A 134 -8.98 -3.94 4.11
CA GLY A 134 -8.29 -4.78 3.14
C GLY A 134 -8.90 -4.69 1.74
N SER A 135 -8.15 -5.17 0.74
CA SER A 135 -8.61 -5.33 -0.63
C SER A 135 -9.17 -4.05 -1.27
N ASN A 136 -8.62 -2.88 -0.92
CA ASN A 136 -9.01 -1.61 -1.53
C ASN A 136 -8.05 -1.23 -2.67
N ILE A 137 -8.60 -0.64 -3.73
CA ILE A 137 -7.84 -0.01 -4.81
C ILE A 137 -8.10 1.49 -4.73
N ALA A 138 -7.05 2.30 -4.66
CA ALA A 138 -7.12 3.75 -4.66
C ALA A 138 -6.09 4.35 -5.60
N ILE A 139 -6.55 5.07 -6.61
CA ILE A 139 -5.70 5.65 -7.66
C ILE A 139 -6.04 7.14 -7.79
N GLY A 140 -5.05 8.00 -7.54
CA GLY A 140 -5.16 9.46 -7.63
C GLY A 140 -4.79 10.19 -6.33
N PHE A 141 -4.71 11.51 -6.43
CA PHE A 141 -4.51 12.40 -5.28
C PHE A 141 -5.65 12.21 -4.27
N GLU A 142 -5.30 11.87 -3.03
CA GLU A 142 -6.23 11.66 -1.92
C GLU A 142 -7.36 10.65 -2.18
N ALA A 143 -7.16 9.72 -3.14
CA ALA A 143 -8.15 8.68 -3.42
C ALA A 143 -8.38 7.79 -2.19
N GLY A 144 -9.63 7.62 -1.76
CA GLY A 144 -10.01 6.85 -0.57
C GLY A 144 -9.45 7.41 0.75
N ASN A 145 -8.99 8.66 0.81
CA ASN A 145 -8.30 9.23 1.97
C ASN A 145 -9.16 9.26 3.25
N VAL A 146 -10.50 9.24 3.15
CA VAL A 146 -11.36 9.21 4.34
C VAL A 146 -11.57 7.80 4.89
N ASN A 147 -11.28 6.75 4.11
CA ASN A 147 -11.52 5.37 4.52
C ASN A 147 -10.52 4.94 5.58
N THR A 148 -11.00 4.46 6.73
CA THR A 148 -10.21 3.97 7.87
C THR A 148 -10.26 2.45 8.03
N THR A 149 -11.43 1.84 7.86
CA THR A 149 -11.64 0.41 8.17
C THR A 149 -12.37 -0.35 7.06
N GLY A 150 -12.97 0.38 6.11
CA GLY A 150 -13.73 -0.17 5.01
C GLY A 150 -12.88 -1.02 4.06
N SER A 151 -13.48 -2.07 3.50
CA SER A 151 -12.80 -3.06 2.65
C SER A 151 -13.51 -3.25 1.32
N ASN A 152 -12.79 -3.78 0.33
CA ASN A 152 -13.32 -4.12 -1.00
C ASN A 152 -13.85 -2.90 -1.78
N ASN A 153 -13.18 -1.75 -1.68
CA ASN A 153 -13.55 -0.55 -2.44
C ASN A 153 -12.60 -0.27 -3.60
N ILE A 154 -13.12 0.42 -4.62
CA ILE A 154 -12.34 1.00 -5.71
C ILE A 154 -12.57 2.51 -5.73
N TYR A 155 -11.51 3.27 -5.47
CA TYR A 155 -11.48 4.73 -5.51
C TYR A 155 -10.58 5.20 -6.64
N ILE A 156 -11.11 5.91 -7.63
CA ILE A 156 -10.31 6.51 -8.71
C ILE A 156 -10.59 8.00 -8.71
N GLY A 157 -9.64 8.82 -8.25
CA GLY A 157 -9.82 10.26 -8.13
C GLY A 157 -11.00 10.69 -7.24
N ASN A 158 -11.36 9.86 -6.26
CA ASN A 158 -12.45 10.12 -5.32
C ASN A 158 -11.99 9.85 -3.89
N ALA A 159 -12.30 10.75 -2.96
CA ALA A 159 -11.83 10.68 -1.57
C ALA A 159 -12.49 9.57 -0.72
N GLY A 160 -13.61 8.99 -1.17
CA GLY A 160 -14.53 8.18 -0.39
C GLY A 160 -15.66 9.01 0.20
N ALA A 161 -16.67 8.34 0.78
CA ALA A 161 -17.81 9.03 1.41
C ALA A 161 -17.97 8.75 2.91
N ALA A 162 -17.36 7.68 3.42
CA ALA A 162 -17.41 7.30 4.83
C ALA A 162 -16.13 6.59 5.24
N SER A 163 -15.85 6.58 6.54
CA SER A 163 -14.65 5.97 7.12
C SER A 163 -14.67 4.43 7.12
N ASP A 164 -15.84 3.84 6.99
CA ASP A 164 -16.08 2.40 7.00
C ASP A 164 -16.78 1.93 5.72
N GLU A 165 -16.73 2.73 4.66
CA GLU A 165 -17.34 2.41 3.38
C GLU A 165 -16.82 1.07 2.86
N ALA A 166 -17.70 0.15 2.47
CA ALA A 166 -17.30 -1.18 2.01
C ALA A 166 -18.05 -1.60 0.74
N GLY A 167 -17.36 -2.30 -0.15
CA GLY A 167 -17.94 -2.84 -1.38
C GLY A 167 -18.38 -1.78 -2.39
N LYS A 168 -17.74 -0.59 -2.41
CA LYS A 168 -18.13 0.52 -3.30
C LYS A 168 -17.11 0.75 -4.40
N ILE A 169 -17.62 1.17 -5.57
CA ILE A 169 -16.81 1.72 -6.66
C ILE A 169 -17.14 3.21 -6.76
N ARG A 170 -16.12 4.06 -6.65
CA ARG A 170 -16.23 5.51 -6.82
C ARG A 170 -15.18 5.99 -7.82
N ILE A 171 -15.64 6.65 -8.86
CA ILE A 171 -14.78 7.22 -9.91
C ILE A 171 -15.11 8.70 -10.00
N GLY A 172 -14.13 9.53 -9.63
CA GLY A 172 -14.24 10.98 -9.66
C GLY A 172 -15.11 11.58 -8.56
N THR A 173 -15.10 12.90 -8.43
CA THR A 173 -15.90 13.62 -7.43
C THR A 173 -17.08 14.31 -8.11
N ALA A 174 -18.27 14.21 -7.51
CA ALA A 174 -19.44 14.96 -7.96
C ALA A 174 -19.08 16.46 -8.01
N SER A 175 -19.52 17.15 -9.07
CA SER A 175 -19.18 18.56 -9.40
C SER A 175 -17.80 18.82 -10.04
N THR A 176 -16.92 17.81 -10.16
CA THR A 176 -15.68 17.95 -10.96
C THR A 176 -15.74 17.27 -12.32
N HIS A 177 -16.64 16.29 -12.46
CA HIS A 177 -16.89 15.60 -13.72
C HIS A 177 -18.36 15.78 -14.10
N ASP A 178 -18.59 16.14 -15.36
CA ASP A 178 -19.93 16.35 -15.90
C ASP A 178 -20.52 15.06 -16.48
N GLU A 179 -19.67 14.13 -16.95
CA GLU A 179 -20.09 12.88 -17.60
C GLU A 179 -19.16 11.70 -17.23
N THR A 180 -19.70 10.48 -17.35
CA THR A 180 -18.93 9.23 -17.27
C THR A 180 -19.16 8.44 -18.56
N HIS A 181 -18.10 8.26 -19.36
CA HIS A 181 -18.18 7.50 -20.61
C HIS A 181 -17.73 6.04 -20.40
N LEU A 182 -18.66 5.09 -20.52
CA LEU A 182 -18.37 3.65 -20.53
C LEU A 182 -18.65 3.09 -21.93
N ALA A 183 -17.64 2.52 -22.56
CA ALA A 183 -17.82 1.82 -23.84
C ALA A 183 -18.46 0.44 -23.60
N GLY A 184 -19.56 0.15 -24.31
CA GLY A 184 -20.24 -1.15 -24.29
C GLY A 184 -21.54 -1.17 -23.48
N THR A 185 -21.95 -2.38 -23.08
CA THR A 185 -23.22 -2.61 -22.38
C THR A 185 -23.05 -2.49 -20.86
N VAL A 186 -23.91 -1.72 -20.20
CA VAL A 186 -24.03 -1.65 -18.74
C VAL A 186 -25.25 -2.45 -18.30
N ASN A 187 -25.03 -3.53 -17.54
CA ASN A 187 -26.10 -4.32 -16.93
C ASN A 187 -26.28 -3.87 -15.47
N ALA A 188 -27.35 -3.14 -15.20
CA ALA A 188 -27.73 -2.73 -13.84
C ALA A 188 -29.03 -3.43 -13.42
N THR A 189 -29.11 -3.89 -12.18
CA THR A 189 -30.32 -4.50 -11.61
C THR A 189 -31.23 -3.47 -10.94
N ALA A 190 -30.73 -2.26 -10.69
CA ALA A 190 -31.48 -1.14 -10.16
C ALA A 190 -30.80 0.20 -10.51
N PHE A 191 -31.60 1.25 -10.65
CA PHE A 191 -31.15 2.64 -10.66
C PHE A 191 -31.78 3.36 -9.46
N ALA A 192 -31.06 4.30 -8.85
CA ALA A 192 -31.61 5.21 -7.87
C ALA A 192 -32.02 6.51 -8.57
N GLY A 193 -33.27 6.93 -8.41
CA GLY A 193 -33.90 8.04 -9.13
C GLY A 193 -35.12 7.59 -9.92
N ASP A 194 -35.78 8.53 -10.61
CA ASP A 194 -36.97 8.24 -11.43
C ASP A 194 -36.63 7.82 -12.86
N GLY A 195 -35.34 7.80 -13.22
CA GLY A 195 -34.87 7.47 -14.56
C GLY A 195 -35.26 8.49 -15.64
N SER A 196 -35.89 9.62 -15.27
CA SER A 196 -36.39 10.63 -16.21
C SER A 196 -35.28 11.29 -17.04
N ALA A 197 -34.04 11.28 -16.53
CA ALA A 197 -32.86 11.81 -17.21
C ALA A 197 -32.14 10.78 -18.10
N LEU A 198 -32.55 9.51 -18.10
CA LEU A 198 -31.96 8.51 -18.98
C LEU A 198 -32.44 8.72 -20.42
N THR A 199 -31.50 8.84 -21.35
CA THR A 199 -31.77 8.98 -22.80
C THR A 199 -31.09 7.86 -23.57
N GLY A 200 -31.57 7.54 -24.77
CA GLY A 200 -30.98 6.49 -25.62
C GLY A 200 -31.17 5.05 -25.12
N VAL A 201 -31.94 4.83 -24.06
CA VAL A 201 -32.31 3.49 -23.57
C VAL A 201 -33.50 2.99 -24.40
N VAL A 202 -33.24 2.04 -25.31
CA VAL A 202 -34.30 1.35 -26.05
C VAL A 202 -34.72 0.12 -25.24
N ALA A 203 -36.02 -0.02 -24.97
CA ALA A 203 -36.53 -1.23 -24.33
C ALA A 203 -36.26 -2.45 -25.23
N VAL A 204 -35.41 -3.36 -24.76
CA VAL A 204 -35.25 -4.69 -25.36
C VAL A 204 -36.16 -5.62 -24.57
N TYR A 205 -37.34 -5.89 -25.10
CA TYR A 205 -38.22 -6.93 -24.54
C TYR A 205 -37.55 -8.30 -24.81
N GLN A 206 -37.26 -9.05 -23.75
CA GLN A 206 -36.93 -10.47 -23.85
C GLN A 206 -38.18 -11.32 -23.64
#